data_AF-A0A835UU03-F1
#
_entry.id   AF-A0A835UU03-F1
#
_cell.length_a   1.000
_cell.length_b   1.000
_cell.length_c   1.000
_cell.angle_alpha   90.00
_cell.angle_beta   90.00
_cell.angle_gamma   90.00
#
_symmetry.space_group_name_H-M   'P 1'
#
loop_
_entity.id
_entity.type
_entity.pdbx_description
1 polymer ?
#
loop_
_entity_poly.entity_id
_entity_poly.type
_entity_poly.pdbx_seq_one_letter_code
_entity_poly.pdbx_strand_id
1 'polypeptide(L)'
;MAAFLTMSGGQPLPWLTLLQRCRSLVHLEQIHALGAKVGADGCNLFAGKLILLASVTVADSLDYARRVLDDFPSPDVFMFNTLIRGLAESDQPYLSLVTYLHMKRRLLAPDSFSFTFLLKAVANSRCLSAGAQLHSDAIRHGLDVHLYVGTTMVSMYSECGCVSSAWKVFEELPQPNVVAWNAVVTACFRCGDMAGAGQIFSQMPVKNLTSWNLMLAGYMKAGEFGAAEMLFREMEQKDQVSWSTMIVGFSTHGYFFKAFGLFRELMSKGLMPNEVSFTGVLSACAQGGALESGKVLHGFVHKTGLNCVQAVSNALLDMAGLLEKAYEFIMEMPIKPNAIIWRTLLGACSIHGNIKLAEDVKMRLAEVEPNDSSDHILLSNVYAMAGKWCDVIGVRKFMREQSMRKDPGWSSVEVHKELYRFVASDTVSAVHEEALKKLEEIMSRLRIEGYVPQLSNVLHDIEVEEKENLIMRHSEKLAVAFGIARIHGAEIIRIVKNLRY
;
A
#
# COMPACT_ATOMS: atom_id res chain seq x y z
N MET A 1 -8.49 43.82 -14.96
CA MET A 1 -8.31 43.66 -13.50
C MET A 1 -9.62 43.45 -12.74
N ALA A 2 -10.70 44.22 -12.99
CA ALA A 2 -11.94 44.11 -12.19
C ALA A 2 -12.93 42.97 -12.59
N ALA A 3 -12.89 42.47 -13.83
CA ALA A 3 -13.92 41.54 -14.33
C ALA A 3 -13.85 40.09 -13.78
N PHE A 4 -12.79 39.72 -13.07
CA PHE A 4 -12.66 38.41 -12.41
C PHE A 4 -12.57 38.51 -10.88
N LEU A 5 -12.59 39.72 -10.32
CA LEU A 5 -12.65 39.95 -8.86
C LEU A 5 -14.06 40.35 -8.39
N THR A 6 -14.94 40.79 -9.31
CA THR A 6 -16.36 41.00 -9.04
C THR A 6 -17.20 40.48 -10.20
N MET A 7 -17.85 39.33 -10.02
CA MET A 7 -19.11 39.08 -10.71
C MET A 7 -20.19 39.80 -9.91
N SER A 8 -20.81 40.81 -10.52
CA SER A 8 -22.08 41.34 -10.04
C SER A 8 -23.07 40.18 -9.92
N GLY A 9 -23.47 39.83 -8.69
CA GLY A 9 -24.56 38.86 -8.44
C GLY A 9 -24.20 37.53 -7.75
N GLY A 10 -23.20 37.49 -6.87
CA GLY A 10 -23.08 36.39 -5.88
C GLY A 10 -22.74 35.00 -6.43
N GLN A 11 -22.30 34.89 -7.69
CA GLN A 11 -21.83 33.63 -8.28
C GLN A 11 -20.39 33.32 -7.85
N PRO A 12 -20.03 32.06 -7.52
CA PRO A 12 -18.66 31.69 -7.17
C PRO A 12 -17.71 31.91 -8.36
N LEU A 13 -16.49 32.38 -8.08
CA LEU A 13 -15.47 32.69 -9.08
C LEU A 13 -15.28 31.53 -10.08
N PRO A 14 -15.28 31.76 -11.42
CA PRO A 14 -15.29 30.69 -12.43
C PRO A 14 -14.11 29.70 -12.34
N TRP A 15 -12.97 30.12 -11.80
CA TRP A 15 -11.81 29.24 -11.60
C TRP A 15 -11.99 28.30 -10.40
N LEU A 16 -12.82 28.65 -9.40
CA LEU A 16 -13.08 27.80 -8.24
C LEU A 16 -13.88 26.55 -8.61
N THR A 17 -14.85 26.69 -9.50
CA THR A 17 -15.65 25.57 -9.99
C THR A 17 -14.84 24.65 -10.89
N LEU A 18 -13.90 25.19 -11.67
CA LEU A 18 -12.94 24.42 -12.45
C LEU A 18 -11.97 23.63 -11.55
N LEU A 19 -11.42 24.26 -10.52
CA LEU A 19 -10.53 23.62 -9.56
C LEU A 19 -11.21 22.45 -8.81
N GLN A 20 -12.48 22.59 -8.43
CA GLN A 20 -13.24 21.52 -7.75
C GLN A 20 -13.45 20.26 -8.59
N ARG A 21 -13.41 20.38 -9.92
CA ARG A 21 -13.60 19.25 -10.85
C ARG A 21 -12.27 18.66 -11.35
N CYS A 22 -11.14 19.22 -10.93
CA CYS A 22 -9.83 18.79 -11.36
C CYS A 22 -9.43 17.46 -10.71
N ARG A 23 -9.13 16.46 -11.54
CA ARG A 23 -8.69 15.11 -11.11
C ARG A 23 -7.36 14.67 -11.73
N SER A 24 -6.73 15.49 -12.57
CA SER A 24 -5.46 15.17 -13.22
C SER A 24 -4.49 16.35 -13.17
N LEU A 25 -3.19 16.04 -13.18
CA LEU A 25 -2.13 17.03 -13.19
C LEU A 25 -2.19 17.93 -14.44
N VAL A 26 -2.49 17.36 -15.60
CA VAL A 26 -2.62 18.10 -16.86
C VAL A 26 -3.69 19.19 -16.77
N HIS A 27 -4.86 18.88 -16.21
CA HIS A 27 -5.91 19.88 -16.02
C HIS A 27 -5.49 20.96 -15.02
N LEU A 28 -4.74 20.58 -13.98
CA LEU A 28 -4.25 21.52 -12.98
C LEU A 28 -3.23 22.51 -13.57
N GLU A 29 -2.31 22.03 -14.40
CA GLU A 29 -1.35 22.85 -15.13
C GLU A 29 -2.04 23.81 -16.11
N GLN A 30 -3.07 23.35 -16.82
CA GLN A 30 -3.88 24.20 -17.70
C GLN A 30 -4.61 25.31 -16.94
N ILE A 31 -5.19 24.98 -15.78
CA ILE A 31 -5.87 25.98 -14.94
C ILE A 31 -4.86 27.00 -14.38
N HIS A 32 -3.67 26.55 -13.97
CA HIS A 32 -2.61 27.44 -13.52
C HIS A 32 -2.13 28.36 -14.65
N ALA A 33 -1.88 27.84 -15.86
CA ALA A 33 -1.51 28.65 -17.02
C ALA A 33 -2.60 29.67 -17.39
N LEU A 34 -3.88 29.29 -17.30
CA LEU A 34 -5.00 30.22 -17.47
C LEU A 34 -5.00 31.30 -16.38
N GLY A 35 -4.75 30.92 -15.13
CA GLY A 35 -4.61 31.84 -14.01
C GLY A 35 -3.51 32.87 -14.23
N ALA A 36 -2.33 32.44 -14.70
CA ALA A 36 -1.21 33.32 -15.04
C ALA A 36 -1.57 34.29 -16.17
N LYS A 37 -2.26 33.82 -17.23
CA LYS A 37 -2.71 34.68 -18.34
C LYS A 37 -3.69 35.77 -17.88
N VAL A 38 -4.48 35.50 -16.84
CA VAL A 38 -5.49 36.43 -16.30
C VAL A 38 -4.94 37.29 -15.15
N GLY A 39 -3.70 37.02 -14.70
CA GLY A 39 -3.06 37.72 -13.58
C GLY A 39 -3.60 37.30 -12.20
N ALA A 40 -4.14 36.08 -12.08
CA ALA A 40 -4.60 35.49 -10.83
C ALA A 40 -3.51 34.68 -10.09
N ASP A 41 -2.37 34.46 -10.75
CA ASP A 41 -1.19 33.74 -10.26
C ASP A 41 -0.54 34.40 -9.04
N GLY A 42 -0.68 35.72 -8.88
CA GLY A 42 -0.22 36.44 -7.68
C GLY A 42 -1.17 36.36 -6.46
N CYS A 43 -2.34 35.72 -6.59
CA CYS A 43 -3.33 35.66 -5.51
C CYS A 43 -3.09 34.47 -4.57
N ASN A 44 -2.94 34.73 -3.27
CA ASN A 44 -2.73 33.67 -2.28
C ASN A 44 -3.84 32.62 -2.28
N LEU A 45 -5.11 33.03 -2.44
CA LEU A 45 -6.23 32.09 -2.48
C LEU A 45 -6.18 31.15 -3.68
N PHE A 46 -5.70 31.66 -4.82
CA PHE A 46 -5.56 30.88 -6.05
C PHE A 46 -4.42 29.87 -5.91
N ALA A 47 -3.21 30.33 -5.57
CA ALA A 47 -2.05 29.49 -5.38
C ALA A 47 -2.25 28.46 -4.25
N GLY A 48 -2.84 28.86 -3.13
CA GLY A 48 -3.15 27.95 -2.02
C GLY A 48 -4.12 26.83 -2.41
N LYS A 49 -5.10 27.10 -3.28
CA LYS A 49 -6.01 26.06 -3.79
C LYS A 49 -5.36 25.15 -4.82
N LEU A 50 -4.47 25.68 -5.66
CA LEU A 50 -3.66 24.85 -6.57
C LEU A 50 -2.79 23.88 -5.77
N ILE A 51 -2.08 24.37 -4.76
CA ILE A 51 -1.25 23.54 -3.87
C ILE A 51 -2.13 22.51 -3.14
N LEU A 52 -3.30 22.89 -2.63
CA LEU A 52 -4.21 21.95 -1.98
C LEU A 52 -4.64 20.79 -2.87
N LEU A 53 -5.02 21.08 -4.11
CA LEU A 53 -5.46 20.05 -5.04
C LEU A 53 -4.29 19.16 -5.45
N ALA A 54 -3.11 19.74 -5.70
CA ALA A 54 -1.91 19.01 -6.03
C ALA A 54 -1.41 18.14 -4.85
N SER A 55 -1.51 18.64 -3.63
CA SER A 55 -0.99 17.95 -2.46
C SER A 55 -1.93 16.86 -1.91
N VAL A 56 -3.25 16.98 -2.11
CA VAL A 56 -4.23 16.10 -1.44
C VAL A 56 -5.11 15.31 -2.42
N THR A 57 -5.40 15.86 -3.59
CA THR A 57 -6.45 15.30 -4.48
C THR A 57 -5.89 14.63 -5.73
N VAL A 58 -4.86 15.21 -6.33
CA VAL A 58 -4.30 14.74 -7.60
C VAL A 58 -3.08 13.87 -7.31
N ALA A 59 -3.13 12.60 -7.71
CA ALA A 59 -2.00 11.68 -7.57
C ALA A 59 -0.76 12.18 -8.33
N ASP A 60 0.42 11.88 -7.81
CA ASP A 60 1.73 12.17 -8.42
C ASP A 60 1.97 13.65 -8.77
N SER A 61 1.36 14.57 -8.02
CA SER A 61 1.47 16.02 -8.28
C SER A 61 2.13 16.85 -7.18
N LEU A 62 2.75 16.19 -6.20
CA LEU A 62 3.46 16.86 -5.10
C LEU A 62 4.66 17.70 -5.57
N ASP A 63 5.40 17.25 -6.59
CA ASP A 63 6.48 18.03 -7.19
C ASP A 63 5.98 19.29 -7.89
N TYR A 64 4.79 19.23 -8.48
CA TYR A 64 4.12 20.40 -9.03
C TYR A 64 3.71 21.36 -7.91
N ALA A 65 3.10 20.86 -6.83
CA ALA A 65 2.73 21.66 -5.66
C ALA A 65 3.94 22.40 -5.07
N ARG A 66 5.08 21.71 -4.96
CA ARG A 66 6.34 22.28 -4.46
C ARG A 66 6.87 23.39 -5.37
N ARG A 67 6.86 23.19 -6.70
CA ARG A 67 7.26 24.25 -7.66
C ARG A 67 6.39 25.49 -7.53
N VAL A 68 5.07 25.32 -7.46
CA VAL A 68 4.13 26.45 -7.28
C VAL A 68 4.45 27.21 -5.99
N LEU A 69 4.77 26.52 -4.89
CA LEU A 69 5.15 27.16 -3.63
C LEU A 69 6.48 27.91 -3.72
N ASP A 70 7.50 27.30 -4.35
CA ASP A 70 8.85 27.87 -4.47
C ASP A 70 8.85 29.12 -5.36
N ASP A 71 8.07 29.09 -6.46
CA ASP A 71 7.95 30.19 -7.42
C ASP A 71 7.05 31.34 -6.92
N PHE A 72 6.20 31.09 -5.90
CA PHE A 72 5.30 32.11 -5.39
C PHE A 72 6.08 33.18 -4.58
N PRO A 73 5.90 34.49 -4.85
CA PRO A 73 6.74 35.54 -4.24
C PRO A 73 6.64 35.60 -2.71
N SER A 74 5.41 35.51 -2.18
CA SER A 74 5.08 35.70 -0.76
C SER A 74 4.13 34.62 -0.24
N PRO A 75 4.60 33.36 -0.12
CA PRO A 75 3.77 32.26 0.33
C PRO A 75 3.41 32.44 1.81
N ASP A 76 2.19 32.08 2.16
CA ASP A 76 1.70 32.14 3.54
C ASP A 76 1.76 30.78 4.24
N VAL A 77 1.48 30.78 5.55
CA VAL A 77 1.48 29.58 6.40
C VAL A 77 0.54 28.49 5.85
N PHE A 78 -0.59 28.88 5.27
CA PHE A 78 -1.56 27.93 4.73
C PHE A 78 -0.99 27.13 3.55
N MET A 79 -0.27 27.79 2.63
CA MET A 79 0.38 27.10 1.50
C MET A 79 1.43 26.09 1.98
N PHE A 80 2.27 26.47 2.95
CA PHE A 80 3.24 25.56 3.56
C PHE A 80 2.56 24.38 4.25
N ASN A 81 1.58 24.64 5.11
CA ASN A 81 0.84 23.59 5.83
C ASN A 81 0.14 22.61 4.88
N THR A 82 -0.38 23.12 3.78
CA THR A 82 -1.05 22.31 2.75
C THR A 82 -0.07 21.37 2.05
N LEU A 83 1.12 21.87 1.69
CA LEU A 83 2.17 21.03 1.12
C LEU A 83 2.70 20.00 2.12
N ILE A 84 2.99 20.43 3.36
CA ILE A 84 3.43 19.55 4.45
C ILE A 84 2.41 18.43 4.69
N ARG A 85 1.11 18.74 4.68
CA ARG A 85 0.04 17.73 4.79
C ARG A 85 0.10 16.68 3.68
N GLY A 86 0.25 17.11 2.43
CA GLY A 86 0.35 16.18 1.30
C GLY A 86 1.62 15.32 1.35
N LEU A 87 2.74 15.93 1.72
CA LEU A 87 4.03 15.23 1.87
C LEU A 87 3.99 14.22 3.03
N ALA A 88 3.30 14.53 4.14
CA ALA A 88 3.20 13.64 5.29
C ALA A 88 2.57 12.28 4.96
N GLU A 89 1.62 12.26 4.02
CA GLU A 89 0.92 11.05 3.53
C GLU A 89 1.55 10.46 2.26
N SER A 90 2.66 11.03 1.78
CA SER A 90 3.38 10.55 0.59
C SER A 90 4.45 9.51 0.95
N ASP A 91 5.05 8.90 -0.08
CA ASP A 91 6.21 8.01 0.07
C ASP A 91 7.49 8.74 0.57
N GLN A 92 7.48 10.07 0.60
CA GLN A 92 8.62 10.91 1.00
C GLN A 92 8.26 11.86 2.16
N PRO A 93 7.84 11.33 3.33
CA PRO A 93 7.38 12.16 4.45
C PRO A 93 8.46 13.09 5.01
N TYR A 94 9.75 12.74 4.85
CA TYR A 94 10.87 13.59 5.29
C TYR A 94 10.91 14.97 4.61
N LEU A 95 10.37 15.09 3.38
CA LEU A 95 10.29 16.37 2.69
C LEU A 95 9.43 17.39 3.44
N SER A 96 8.50 16.93 4.28
CA SER A 96 7.72 17.79 5.18
C SER A 96 8.62 18.63 6.09
N LEU A 97 9.71 18.04 6.60
CA LEU A 97 10.69 18.76 7.43
C LEU A 97 11.49 19.76 6.60
N VAL A 98 11.82 19.43 5.35
CA VAL A 98 12.51 20.36 4.43
C VAL A 98 11.63 21.58 4.15
N THR A 99 10.35 21.35 3.85
CA THR A 99 9.35 22.41 3.65
C THR A 99 9.15 23.25 4.92
N TYR A 100 9.18 22.64 6.10
CA TYR A 100 9.16 23.35 7.37
C TYR A 100 10.39 24.24 7.59
N LEU A 101 11.59 23.74 7.29
CA LEU A 101 12.80 24.55 7.35
C LEU A 101 12.75 25.72 6.34
N HIS A 102 12.15 25.52 5.17
CA HIS A 102 11.90 26.60 4.20
C HIS A 102 10.94 27.66 4.78
N MET A 103 9.84 27.24 5.41
CA MET A 103 8.92 28.13 6.11
C MET A 103 9.63 28.97 7.20
N LYS A 104 10.47 28.34 8.03
CA LYS A 104 11.26 29.03 9.07
C LYS A 104 12.26 30.01 8.49
N ARG A 105 12.92 29.69 7.37
CA ARG A 105 13.83 30.62 6.67
C ARG A 105 13.13 31.86 6.15
N ARG A 106 11.83 31.76 5.83
CA ARG A 106 10.98 32.90 5.47
C ARG A 106 10.39 33.62 6.68
N LEU A 107 10.79 33.27 7.91
CA LEU A 107 10.35 33.87 9.16
C LEU A 107 8.83 33.80 9.38
N LEU A 108 8.17 32.81 8.78
CA LEU A 108 6.75 32.53 9.01
C LEU A 108 6.61 31.71 10.30
N ALA A 109 5.76 32.18 11.21
CA ALA A 109 5.47 31.49 12.46
C ALA A 109 4.63 30.22 12.18
N PRO A 110 5.12 29.03 12.57
CA PRO A 110 4.34 27.80 12.53
C PRO A 110 3.12 27.88 13.44
N ASP A 111 2.02 27.25 13.03
CA ASP A 111 0.81 27.14 13.82
C ASP A 111 0.57 25.70 14.27
N SER A 112 -0.56 25.45 14.94
CA SER A 112 -0.93 24.11 15.39
C SER A 112 -1.07 23.12 14.23
N PHE A 113 -1.54 23.58 13.06
CA PHE A 113 -1.63 22.73 11.87
C PHE A 113 -0.24 22.33 11.37
N SER A 114 0.72 23.26 11.33
CA SER A 114 2.12 22.98 10.97
C SER A 114 2.65 21.81 11.79
N PHE A 115 2.56 21.90 13.12
CA PHE A 115 3.07 20.85 14.00
C PHE A 115 2.32 19.53 13.87
N THR A 116 0.99 19.54 13.74
CA THR A 116 0.23 18.29 13.56
C THR A 116 0.65 17.53 12.30
N PHE A 117 0.80 18.22 11.16
CA PHE A 117 1.23 17.56 9.92
C PHE A 117 2.69 17.11 9.97
N LEU A 118 3.58 17.91 10.58
CA LEU A 118 4.99 17.54 10.74
C LEU A 118 5.17 16.34 11.66
N LEU A 119 4.49 16.31 12.80
CA LEU A 119 4.53 15.18 13.73
C LEU A 119 3.96 13.92 13.07
N LYS A 120 2.93 14.04 12.24
CA LYS A 120 2.40 12.93 11.43
C LYS A 120 3.43 12.41 10.42
N ALA A 121 4.12 13.31 9.71
CA ALA A 121 5.21 12.92 8.79
C ALA A 121 6.37 12.22 9.52
N VAL A 122 6.74 12.71 10.70
CA VAL A 122 7.75 12.08 11.55
C VAL A 122 7.30 10.72 12.06
N ALA A 123 6.03 10.59 12.44
CA ALA A 123 5.45 9.31 12.85
C ALA A 123 5.51 8.28 11.71
N ASN A 124 5.16 8.68 10.50
CA ASN A 124 5.21 7.83 9.31
C ASN A 124 6.66 7.44 8.93
N SER A 125 7.66 8.30 9.19
CA SER A 125 9.09 8.00 8.99
C SER A 125 9.78 7.38 10.21
N ARG A 126 9.07 7.24 11.34
CA ARG A 126 9.56 6.73 12.63
C ARG A 126 10.85 7.37 13.14
N CYS A 127 11.07 8.66 12.84
CA CYS A 127 12.29 9.38 13.19
C CYS A 127 12.19 10.06 14.58
N LEU A 128 12.56 9.34 15.64
CA LEU A 128 12.43 9.84 17.02
C LEU A 128 13.20 11.15 17.27
N SER A 129 14.38 11.31 16.67
CA SER A 129 15.21 12.51 16.85
C SER A 129 14.56 13.76 16.26
N ALA A 130 13.99 13.66 15.05
CA ALA A 130 13.22 14.73 14.43
C ALA A 130 11.96 15.04 15.25
N GLY A 131 11.30 14.01 15.78
CA GLY A 131 10.11 14.15 16.62
C GLY A 131 10.39 14.91 17.91
N ALA A 132 11.49 14.59 18.59
CA ALA A 132 11.92 15.31 19.79
C ALA A 132 12.30 16.77 19.49
N GLN A 133 12.93 17.05 18.35
CA GLN A 133 13.22 18.43 17.93
C GLN A 133 11.94 19.23 17.66
N LEU A 134 10.97 18.64 16.95
CA LEU A 134 9.67 19.27 16.72
C LEU A 134 8.90 19.47 18.03
N HIS A 135 9.01 18.55 18.98
CA HIS A 135 8.42 18.71 20.30
C HIS A 135 8.99 19.92 21.04
N SER A 136 10.32 20.05 21.11
CA SER A 136 10.98 21.23 21.68
C SER A 136 10.58 22.53 20.97
N ASP A 137 10.45 22.49 19.64
CA ASP A 137 10.04 23.66 18.86
C ASP A 137 8.56 24.01 19.10
N ALA A 138 7.68 23.03 19.28
CA ALA A 138 6.27 23.28 19.63
C ALA A 138 6.13 23.94 21.02
N ILE A 139 6.91 23.49 22.01
CA ILE A 139 6.98 24.14 23.34
C ILE A 139 7.41 25.61 23.19
N ARG A 140 8.42 25.88 22.34
CA ARG A 140 8.89 27.26 22.08
C ARG A 140 7.80 28.16 21.49
N HIS A 141 6.83 27.59 20.78
CA HIS A 141 5.69 28.32 20.22
C HIS A 141 4.45 28.30 21.14
N GLY A 142 4.55 27.74 22.36
CA GLY A 142 3.45 27.63 23.31
C GLY A 142 2.34 26.68 22.86
N LEU A 143 2.68 25.67 22.06
CA LEU A 143 1.74 24.70 21.49
C LEU A 143 1.81 23.32 22.16
N ASP A 144 2.56 23.19 23.24
CA ASP A 144 2.71 21.98 24.05
C ASP A 144 1.42 21.58 24.76
N VAL A 145 0.67 22.56 25.29
CA VAL A 145 -0.65 22.33 25.92
C VAL A 145 -1.80 22.24 24.91
N HIS A 146 -1.54 22.46 23.62
CA HIS A 146 -2.59 22.47 22.60
C HIS A 146 -3.06 21.03 22.32
N LEU A 147 -4.30 20.70 22.68
CA LEU A 147 -4.84 19.34 22.65
C LEU A 147 -4.56 18.57 21.35
N TYR A 148 -4.75 19.19 20.18
CA TYR A 148 -4.49 18.53 18.89
C TYR A 148 -3.00 18.26 18.63
N VAL A 149 -2.12 19.17 19.08
CA VAL A 149 -0.68 19.02 18.93
C VAL A 149 -0.19 17.94 19.90
N GLY A 150 -0.58 18.02 21.17
CA GLY A 150 -0.26 17.01 22.18
C GLY A 150 -0.78 15.61 21.81
N THR A 151 -2.02 15.48 21.33
CA THR A 151 -2.56 14.19 20.83
C THR A 151 -1.72 13.62 19.68
N THR A 152 -1.24 14.48 18.79
CA THR A 152 -0.38 14.07 17.67
C THR A 152 1.03 13.73 18.14
N MET A 153 1.56 14.41 19.16
CA MET A 153 2.84 14.07 19.81
C MET A 153 2.79 12.70 20.48
N VAL A 154 1.72 12.40 21.23
CA VAL A 154 1.49 11.06 21.81
C VAL A 154 1.54 10.01 20.70
N SER A 155 0.81 10.24 19.61
CA SER A 155 0.80 9.33 18.46
C SER A 155 2.20 9.18 17.83
N MET A 156 2.93 10.28 17.64
CA MET A 156 4.29 10.27 17.09
C MET A 156 5.27 9.46 17.96
N TYR A 157 5.31 9.73 19.26
CA TYR A 157 6.17 8.96 20.18
C TYR A 157 5.79 7.48 20.21
N SER A 158 4.49 7.17 20.11
CA SER A 158 3.98 5.80 20.02
C SER A 158 4.40 5.10 18.72
N GLU A 159 4.38 5.81 17.59
CA GLU A 159 4.85 5.33 16.28
C GLU A 159 6.37 5.15 16.23
N CYS A 160 7.11 5.95 16.97
CA CYS A 160 8.55 5.82 17.17
C CYS A 160 8.95 4.78 18.24
N GLY A 161 7.98 4.13 18.90
CA GLY A 161 8.25 3.10 19.94
C GLY A 161 8.72 3.65 21.29
N CYS A 162 8.55 4.95 21.56
CA CYS A 162 8.96 5.58 22.82
C CYS A 162 7.75 5.81 23.74
N VAL A 163 7.23 4.73 24.34
CA VAL A 163 6.01 4.76 25.17
C VAL A 163 6.16 5.65 26.40
N SER A 164 7.34 5.70 27.01
CA SER A 164 7.60 6.56 28.18
C SER A 164 7.40 8.05 27.88
N SER A 165 7.84 8.51 26.70
CA SER A 165 7.62 9.90 26.26
C SER A 165 6.17 10.13 25.85
N ALA A 166 5.54 9.16 25.20
CA ALA A 166 4.12 9.23 24.86
C ALA A 166 3.24 9.37 26.11
N TRP A 167 3.56 8.62 27.18
CA TRP A 167 2.86 8.69 28.46
C TRP A 167 3.02 10.05 29.15
N LYS A 168 4.24 10.58 29.22
CA LYS A 168 4.49 11.90 29.81
C LYS A 168 3.71 13.02 29.13
N VAL A 169 3.76 13.05 27.79
CA VAL A 169 2.98 14.03 27.02
C VAL A 169 1.49 13.87 27.27
N PHE A 170 1.02 12.63 27.41
CA PHE A 170 -0.39 12.35 27.71
C PHE A 170 -0.81 12.83 29.12
N GLU A 171 0.03 12.63 30.14
CA GLU A 171 -0.23 13.11 31.51
C GLU A 171 -0.28 14.64 31.61
N GLU A 172 0.50 15.33 30.78
CA GLU A 172 0.54 16.79 30.74
C GLU A 172 -0.66 17.42 29.99
N LEU A 173 -1.45 16.62 29.27
CA LEU A 173 -2.63 17.11 28.55
C LEU A 173 -3.76 17.48 29.53
N PRO A 174 -4.27 18.73 29.53
CA PRO A 174 -5.22 19.20 30.55
C PRO A 174 -6.57 18.48 30.50
N GLN A 175 -6.98 17.94 29.36
CA GLN A 175 -8.16 17.07 29.19
C GLN A 175 -7.96 16.14 27.98
N PRO A 176 -7.36 14.96 28.14
CA PRO A 176 -7.12 14.05 27.03
C PRO A 176 -8.45 13.54 26.45
N ASN A 177 -8.66 13.76 25.15
CA ASN A 177 -9.83 13.23 24.45
C ASN A 177 -9.68 11.73 24.17
N VAL A 178 -10.75 11.09 23.70
CA VAL A 178 -10.74 9.65 23.39
C VAL A 178 -9.64 9.26 22.39
N VAL A 179 -9.27 10.15 21.47
CA VAL A 179 -8.19 9.91 20.50
C VAL A 179 -6.84 9.82 21.20
N ALA A 180 -6.55 10.71 22.15
CA ALA A 180 -5.34 10.68 22.96
C ALA A 180 -5.25 9.39 23.79
N TRP A 181 -6.34 9.00 24.48
CA TRP A 181 -6.40 7.73 25.21
C TRP A 181 -6.12 6.52 24.31
N ASN A 182 -6.78 6.47 23.15
CA ASN A 182 -6.58 5.40 22.17
C ASN A 182 -5.13 5.35 21.64
N ALA A 183 -4.48 6.50 21.47
CA ALA A 183 -3.08 6.56 21.04
C ALA A 183 -2.13 5.91 22.06
N VAL A 184 -2.32 6.17 23.35
CA VAL A 184 -1.50 5.55 24.41
C VAL A 184 -1.77 4.04 24.52
N VAL A 185 -3.04 3.62 24.48
CA VAL A 185 -3.40 2.19 24.47
C VAL A 185 -2.73 1.46 23.28
N THR A 186 -2.75 2.10 22.10
CA THR A 186 -2.06 1.58 20.91
C THR A 186 -0.55 1.44 21.16
N ALA A 187 0.05 2.40 21.87
CA ALA A 187 1.47 2.37 22.23
C ALA A 187 1.81 1.16 23.13
N CYS A 188 0.98 0.89 24.14
CA CYS A 188 1.16 -0.26 25.04
C CYS A 188 1.15 -1.59 24.28
N PHE A 189 0.16 -1.81 23.40
CA PHE A 189 0.10 -3.03 22.58
C PHE A 189 1.34 -3.20 21.69
N ARG A 190 1.90 -2.11 21.16
CA ARG A 190 3.10 -2.15 20.31
C ARG A 190 4.36 -2.53 21.07
N CYS A 191 4.46 -2.13 22.33
CA CYS A 191 5.60 -2.47 23.18
C CYS A 191 5.42 -3.79 23.94
N GLY A 192 4.34 -4.53 23.68
CA GLY A 192 4.10 -5.80 24.33
C GLY A 192 3.55 -5.68 25.75
N ASP A 193 3.02 -4.51 26.15
CA ASP A 193 2.46 -4.27 27.48
C ASP A 193 0.93 -4.43 27.47
N MET A 194 0.45 -5.67 27.40
CA MET A 194 -0.98 -5.99 27.37
C MET A 194 -1.70 -5.65 28.68
N ALA A 195 -0.99 -5.71 29.80
CA ALA A 195 -1.50 -5.37 31.12
C ALA A 195 -1.72 -3.86 31.25
N GLY A 196 -0.73 -3.05 30.88
CA GLY A 196 -0.83 -1.59 30.83
C GLY A 196 -1.93 -1.11 29.89
N ALA A 197 -2.07 -1.74 28.71
CA ALA A 197 -3.18 -1.44 27.80
C ALA A 197 -4.55 -1.62 28.46
N GLY A 198 -4.76 -2.74 29.18
CA GLY A 198 -5.98 -3.00 29.93
C GLY A 198 -6.23 -2.02 31.08
N GLN A 199 -5.17 -1.67 31.83
CA GLN A 199 -5.25 -0.70 32.91
C GLN A 199 -5.64 0.70 32.39
N ILE A 200 -4.96 1.19 31.35
CA ILE A 200 -5.25 2.49 30.75
C ILE A 200 -6.66 2.50 30.18
N PHE A 201 -7.06 1.44 29.48
CA PHE A 201 -8.42 1.30 28.97
C PHE A 201 -9.45 1.40 30.10
N SER A 202 -9.25 0.70 31.23
CA SER A 202 -10.17 0.77 32.36
C SER A 202 -10.35 2.18 32.90
N GLN A 203 -9.28 2.99 32.95
CA GLN A 203 -9.27 4.37 33.42
C GLN A 203 -9.91 5.37 32.46
N MET A 204 -10.16 5.00 31.20
CA MET A 204 -10.80 5.89 30.22
C MET A 204 -12.18 6.35 30.69
N PRO A 205 -12.42 7.67 30.85
CA PRO A 205 -13.71 8.19 31.32
C PRO A 205 -14.86 7.89 30.36
N VAL A 206 -14.59 7.93 29.06
CA VAL A 206 -15.54 7.64 27.98
C VAL A 206 -14.88 6.67 27.01
N LYS A 207 -15.56 5.55 26.75
CA LYS A 207 -15.13 4.52 25.79
C LYS A 207 -16.14 4.50 24.64
N ASN A 208 -15.68 4.68 23.42
CA ASN A 208 -16.52 4.52 22.23
C ASN A 208 -16.19 3.20 21.51
N LEU A 209 -16.95 2.85 20.48
CA LEU A 209 -16.72 1.64 19.68
C LEU A 209 -15.29 1.55 19.16
N THR A 210 -14.66 2.68 18.80
CA THR A 210 -13.26 2.71 18.38
C THR A 210 -12.30 2.26 19.49
N SER A 211 -12.51 2.69 20.74
CA SER A 211 -11.71 2.26 21.89
C SER A 211 -11.85 0.76 22.15
N TRP A 212 -13.07 0.22 22.07
CA TRP A 212 -13.31 -1.22 22.23
C TRP A 212 -12.67 -2.04 21.09
N ASN A 213 -12.90 -1.63 19.84
CA ASN A 213 -12.33 -2.29 18.65
C ASN A 213 -10.80 -2.25 18.65
N LEU A 214 -10.20 -1.18 19.15
CA LEU A 214 -8.74 -1.08 19.36
C LEU A 214 -8.24 -2.17 20.30
N MET A 215 -8.89 -2.36 21.45
CA MET A 215 -8.51 -3.40 22.41
C MET A 215 -8.68 -4.80 21.84
N LEU A 216 -9.77 -5.07 21.12
CA LEU A 216 -9.97 -6.35 20.44
C LEU A 216 -8.83 -6.62 19.44
N ALA A 217 -8.54 -5.66 18.56
CA ALA A 217 -7.47 -5.79 17.58
C ALA A 217 -6.10 -6.00 18.24
N GLY A 218 -5.83 -5.25 19.33
CA GLY A 218 -4.61 -5.37 20.12
C GLY A 218 -4.44 -6.76 20.74
N TYR A 219 -5.44 -7.26 21.46
CA TYR A 219 -5.39 -8.60 22.07
C TYR A 219 -5.34 -9.72 21.05
N MET A 220 -6.10 -9.63 19.95
CA MET A 220 -6.05 -10.63 18.88
C MET A 220 -4.66 -10.68 18.24
N LYS A 221 -4.04 -9.53 17.98
CA LYS A 221 -2.67 -9.46 17.42
C LYS A 221 -1.60 -9.95 18.41
N ALA A 222 -1.84 -9.77 19.71
CA ALA A 222 -0.99 -10.27 20.79
C ALA A 222 -1.10 -11.78 21.02
N GLY A 223 -2.12 -12.44 20.47
CA GLY A 223 -2.44 -13.84 20.78
C GLY A 223 -3.20 -14.04 22.10
N GLU A 224 -3.64 -12.95 22.75
CA GLU A 224 -4.39 -12.96 24.01
C GLU A 224 -5.89 -13.21 23.75
N PHE A 225 -6.21 -14.33 23.11
CA PHE A 225 -7.56 -14.63 22.62
C PHE A 225 -8.61 -14.66 23.73
N GLY A 226 -8.26 -15.14 24.93
CA GLY A 226 -9.16 -15.16 26.07
C GLY A 226 -9.59 -13.77 26.52
N ALA A 227 -8.63 -12.83 26.59
CA ALA A 227 -8.92 -11.44 26.91
C ALA A 227 -9.80 -10.78 25.82
N ALA A 228 -9.48 -11.03 24.54
CA ALA A 228 -10.29 -10.55 23.42
C ALA A 228 -11.73 -11.08 23.46
N GLU A 229 -11.93 -12.37 23.75
CA GLU A 229 -13.27 -12.98 23.86
C GLU A 229 -14.07 -12.44 25.04
N MET A 230 -13.44 -12.26 26.21
CA MET A 230 -14.09 -11.66 27.37
C MET A 230 -14.52 -10.23 27.07
N LEU A 231 -13.61 -9.42 26.52
CA LEU A 231 -13.89 -8.04 26.17
C LEU A 231 -14.99 -7.94 25.10
N PHE A 232 -14.94 -8.80 24.09
CA PHE A 232 -15.99 -8.86 23.07
C PHE A 232 -17.35 -9.15 23.70
N ARG A 233 -17.45 -10.05 24.68
CA ARG A 233 -18.73 -10.31 25.38
C ARG A 233 -19.22 -9.11 26.19
N GLU A 234 -18.31 -8.41 26.86
CA GLU A 234 -18.61 -7.23 27.69
C GLU A 234 -19.19 -6.05 26.88
N MET A 235 -18.80 -5.91 25.61
CA MET A 235 -19.31 -4.83 24.75
C MET A 235 -20.84 -4.82 24.64
N GLU A 236 -21.48 -3.77 25.14
CA GLU A 236 -22.94 -3.56 25.03
C GLU A 236 -23.40 -3.46 23.57
N GLN A 237 -22.64 -2.72 22.75
CA GLN A 237 -22.89 -2.55 21.32
C GLN A 237 -21.68 -3.06 20.53
N LYS A 238 -21.96 -3.80 19.46
CA LYS A 238 -20.96 -4.36 18.54
C LYS A 238 -21.30 -3.89 17.14
N ASP A 239 -20.34 -3.24 16.48
CA ASP A 239 -20.49 -2.83 15.09
C ASP A 239 -19.85 -3.85 14.15
N GLN A 240 -19.96 -3.61 12.84
CA GLN A 240 -19.36 -4.50 11.84
C GLN A 240 -17.84 -4.66 12.04
N VAL A 241 -17.16 -3.65 12.57
CA VAL A 241 -15.71 -3.68 12.83
C VAL A 241 -15.39 -4.58 14.02
N SER A 242 -16.20 -4.58 15.09
CA SER A 242 -16.03 -5.49 16.23
C SER A 242 -16.05 -6.95 15.77
N TRP A 243 -17.05 -7.29 14.93
CA TRP A 243 -17.21 -8.65 14.41
C TRP A 243 -16.12 -9.03 13.43
N SER A 244 -15.81 -8.17 12.46
CA SER A 244 -14.78 -8.46 11.46
C SER A 244 -13.41 -8.61 12.11
N THR A 245 -13.09 -7.80 13.13
CA THR A 245 -11.83 -7.88 13.89
C THR A 245 -11.66 -9.25 14.55
N MET A 246 -12.70 -9.76 15.23
CA MET A 246 -12.64 -11.08 15.87
C MET A 246 -12.56 -12.22 14.86
N ILE A 247 -13.34 -12.17 13.77
CA ILE A 247 -13.32 -13.19 12.71
C ILE A 247 -11.94 -13.26 12.04
N VAL A 248 -11.41 -12.13 11.60
CA VAL A 248 -10.08 -12.04 10.99
C VAL A 248 -9.01 -12.47 11.98
N GLY A 249 -9.07 -11.98 13.23
CA GLY A 249 -8.10 -12.34 14.24
C GLY A 249 -8.04 -13.85 14.51
N PHE A 250 -9.18 -14.55 14.57
CA PHE A 250 -9.17 -16.00 14.71
C PHE A 250 -8.72 -16.71 13.44
N SER A 251 -9.10 -16.19 12.27
CA SER A 251 -8.65 -16.71 10.98
C SER A 251 -7.13 -16.65 10.84
N THR A 252 -6.48 -15.52 11.15
CA THR A 252 -5.03 -15.36 10.98
C THR A 252 -4.20 -16.25 11.90
N HIS A 253 -4.81 -16.74 12.99
CA HIS A 253 -4.19 -17.66 13.94
C HIS A 253 -4.66 -19.12 13.76
N GLY A 254 -5.34 -19.44 12.64
CA GLY A 254 -5.74 -20.80 12.29
C GLY A 254 -6.93 -21.37 13.07
N TYR A 255 -7.64 -20.57 13.87
CA TYR A 255 -8.80 -21.01 14.65
C TYR A 255 -10.09 -21.00 13.83
N PHE A 256 -10.16 -21.87 12.80
CA PHE A 256 -11.29 -21.96 11.88
C PHE A 256 -12.66 -22.03 12.57
N PHE A 257 -12.84 -22.95 13.52
CA PHE A 257 -14.14 -23.16 14.17
C PHE A 257 -14.63 -21.93 14.95
N LYS A 258 -13.71 -21.16 15.57
CA LYS A 258 -14.05 -19.92 16.27
C LYS A 258 -14.41 -18.81 15.28
N ALA A 259 -13.61 -18.62 14.23
CA ALA A 259 -13.88 -17.63 13.19
C ALA A 259 -15.23 -17.87 12.50
N PHE A 260 -15.50 -19.13 12.11
CA PHE A 260 -16.74 -19.51 11.47
C PHE A 260 -17.94 -19.45 12.44
N GLY A 261 -17.74 -19.82 13.71
CA GLY A 261 -18.76 -19.69 14.76
C GLY A 261 -19.21 -18.25 14.96
N LEU A 262 -18.27 -17.30 15.04
CA LEU A 262 -18.56 -15.88 15.15
C LEU A 262 -19.25 -15.33 13.89
N PHE A 263 -18.85 -15.77 12.71
CA PHE A 263 -19.54 -15.41 11.47
C PHE A 263 -21.00 -15.88 11.48
N ARG A 264 -21.28 -17.10 11.95
CA ARG A 264 -22.65 -17.60 12.10
C ARG A 264 -23.46 -16.82 13.13
N GLU A 265 -22.83 -16.39 14.22
CA GLU A 265 -23.49 -15.56 15.24
C GLU A 265 -23.81 -14.15 14.70
N LEU A 266 -22.89 -13.54 13.96
CA LEU A 266 -23.11 -12.28 13.24
C LEU A 266 -24.36 -12.39 12.34
N MET A 267 -24.43 -13.47 11.57
CA MET A 267 -25.55 -13.77 10.68
C MET A 267 -26.87 -14.02 11.42
N SER A 268 -26.85 -14.75 12.54
CA SER A 268 -28.07 -15.04 13.30
C SER A 268 -28.65 -13.80 13.97
N LYS A 269 -27.83 -12.79 14.24
CA LYS A 269 -28.25 -11.46 14.72
C LYS A 269 -28.82 -10.56 13.63
N GLY A 270 -28.90 -11.04 12.38
CA GLY A 270 -29.44 -10.29 11.25
C GLY A 270 -28.55 -9.13 10.78
N LEU A 271 -27.28 -9.12 11.21
CA LEU A 271 -26.31 -8.10 10.78
C LEU A 271 -25.67 -8.53 9.46
N MET A 272 -25.58 -7.59 8.52
CA MET A 272 -24.91 -7.83 7.23
C MET A 272 -23.39 -7.88 7.45
N PRO A 273 -22.71 -8.98 7.09
CA PRO A 273 -21.25 -9.02 7.12
C PRO A 273 -20.68 -8.09 6.06
N ASN A 274 -19.56 -7.44 6.37
CA ASN A 274 -18.83 -6.60 5.42
C ASN A 274 -17.78 -7.41 4.66
N GLU A 275 -17.13 -6.78 3.68
CA GLU A 275 -16.03 -7.36 2.90
C GLU A 275 -14.98 -8.03 3.79
N VAL A 276 -14.56 -7.37 4.87
CA VAL A 276 -13.51 -7.85 5.79
C VAL A 276 -13.94 -9.12 6.55
N SER A 277 -15.20 -9.18 6.99
CA SER A 277 -15.75 -10.40 7.61
C SER A 277 -15.79 -11.57 6.63
N PHE A 278 -16.14 -11.32 5.37
CA PHE A 278 -16.17 -12.35 4.33
C PHE A 278 -14.78 -12.85 3.97
N THR A 279 -13.83 -11.96 3.70
CA THR A 279 -12.45 -12.36 3.41
C THR A 279 -11.84 -13.12 4.58
N GLY A 280 -12.09 -12.67 5.82
CA GLY A 280 -11.65 -13.36 7.02
C GLY A 280 -12.19 -14.78 7.13
N VAL A 281 -13.50 -14.98 6.99
CA VAL A 281 -14.09 -16.34 7.11
C VAL A 281 -13.71 -17.25 5.93
N LEU A 282 -13.57 -16.71 4.72
CA LEU A 282 -13.12 -17.47 3.55
C LEU A 282 -11.66 -17.90 3.69
N SER A 283 -10.80 -17.01 4.20
CA SER A 283 -9.40 -17.36 4.52
C SER A 283 -9.35 -18.45 5.59
N ALA A 284 -10.19 -18.37 6.62
CA ALA A 284 -10.30 -19.41 7.63
C ALA A 284 -10.74 -20.76 7.02
N CYS A 285 -11.71 -20.76 6.09
CA CYS A 285 -12.13 -21.96 5.37
C CYS A 285 -10.99 -22.56 4.53
N ALA A 286 -10.23 -21.72 3.84
CA ALA A 286 -9.08 -22.14 3.03
C ALA A 286 -7.99 -22.80 3.91
N GLN A 287 -7.60 -22.12 5.00
CA GLN A 287 -6.60 -22.61 5.94
C GLN A 287 -7.04 -23.88 6.68
N GLY A 288 -8.34 -23.98 7.02
CA GLY A 288 -8.92 -25.13 7.70
C GLY A 288 -9.33 -26.28 6.78
N GLY A 289 -9.15 -26.16 5.45
CA GLY A 289 -9.58 -27.17 4.48
C GLY A 289 -11.11 -27.41 4.44
N ALA A 290 -11.91 -26.46 4.94
CA ALA A 290 -13.35 -26.61 5.15
C ALA A 290 -14.17 -26.26 3.89
N LEU A 291 -13.91 -26.97 2.79
CA LEU A 291 -14.46 -26.69 1.46
C LEU A 291 -15.99 -26.58 1.44
N GLU A 292 -16.70 -27.46 2.14
CA GLU A 292 -18.16 -27.46 2.17
C GLU A 292 -18.73 -26.20 2.84
N SER A 293 -18.04 -25.67 3.86
CA SER A 293 -18.40 -24.40 4.49
C SER A 293 -18.11 -23.21 3.57
N GLY A 294 -17.01 -23.28 2.81
CA GLY A 294 -16.66 -22.31 1.77
C GLY A 294 -17.69 -22.23 0.65
N LYS A 295 -18.24 -23.37 0.20
CA LYS A 295 -19.31 -23.41 -0.83
C LYS A 295 -20.59 -22.71 -0.38
N VAL A 296 -21.00 -22.91 0.88
CA VAL A 296 -22.19 -22.25 1.44
C VAL A 296 -21.98 -20.74 1.51
N LEU A 297 -20.79 -20.29 1.94
CA LEU A 297 -20.43 -18.86 1.98
C LEU A 297 -20.38 -18.25 0.57
N HIS A 298 -19.86 -18.99 -0.39
CA HIS A 298 -19.81 -18.57 -1.79
C HIS A 298 -21.23 -18.29 -2.35
N GLY A 299 -22.17 -19.22 -2.15
CA GLY A 299 -23.57 -19.02 -2.57
C GLY A 299 -24.20 -17.77 -1.94
N PHE A 300 -23.81 -17.45 -0.71
CA PHE A 300 -24.23 -16.24 0.00
C PHE A 300 -23.60 -14.96 -0.57
N VAL A 301 -22.30 -14.96 -0.86
CA VAL A 301 -21.58 -13.84 -1.51
C VAL A 301 -22.22 -13.51 -2.86
N HIS A 302 -22.58 -14.52 -3.64
CA HIS A 302 -23.28 -14.34 -4.91
C HIS A 302 -24.66 -13.71 -4.72
N LYS A 303 -25.46 -14.23 -3.78
CA LYS A 303 -26.82 -13.72 -3.50
C LYS A 303 -26.82 -12.27 -2.98
N THR A 304 -25.74 -11.84 -2.34
CA THR A 304 -25.58 -10.49 -1.79
C THR A 304 -24.86 -9.51 -2.72
N GLY A 305 -24.39 -9.97 -3.89
CA GLY A 305 -23.69 -9.12 -4.86
C GLY A 305 -22.28 -8.69 -4.47
N LEU A 306 -21.67 -9.36 -3.48
CA LEU A 306 -20.31 -9.08 -3.01
C LEU A 306 -19.23 -9.73 -3.89
N ASN A 307 -19.62 -10.49 -4.91
CA ASN A 307 -18.73 -11.11 -5.89
C ASN A 307 -17.97 -10.12 -6.79
N CYS A 308 -18.40 -8.85 -6.84
CA CYS A 308 -17.69 -7.80 -7.56
C CYS A 308 -16.47 -7.27 -6.78
N VAL A 309 -16.32 -7.66 -5.52
CA VAL A 309 -15.25 -7.20 -4.64
C VAL A 309 -14.01 -8.05 -4.83
N GLN A 310 -12.94 -7.44 -5.34
CA GLN A 310 -11.71 -8.14 -5.74
C GLN A 310 -11.09 -8.94 -4.59
N ALA A 311 -11.10 -8.42 -3.35
CA ALA A 311 -10.55 -9.13 -2.20
C ALA A 311 -11.34 -10.41 -1.86
N VAL A 312 -12.66 -10.39 -2.01
CA VAL A 312 -13.54 -11.56 -1.78
C VAL A 312 -13.32 -12.61 -2.87
N SER A 313 -13.20 -12.18 -4.13
CA SER A 313 -12.91 -13.07 -5.26
C SER A 313 -11.54 -13.75 -5.13
N ASN A 314 -10.51 -13.02 -4.70
CA ASN A 314 -9.19 -13.60 -4.43
C ASN A 314 -9.25 -14.66 -3.31
N ALA A 315 -9.93 -14.35 -2.20
CA ALA A 315 -10.07 -15.30 -1.09
C ALA A 315 -10.86 -16.58 -1.47
N LEU A 316 -11.80 -16.48 -2.41
CA LEU A 316 -12.51 -17.65 -2.96
C LEU A 316 -11.60 -18.54 -3.81
N LEU A 317 -10.68 -17.93 -4.56
CA LEU A 317 -9.71 -18.66 -5.39
C LEU A 317 -8.64 -19.33 -4.55
N ASP A 318 -8.17 -18.69 -3.49
CA ASP A 318 -7.25 -19.28 -2.51
C ASP A 318 -7.88 -20.51 -1.82
N MET A 319 -9.19 -20.46 -1.56
CA MET A 319 -9.97 -21.60 -1.04
C MET A 319 -10.14 -22.73 -2.07
N ALA A 320 -10.16 -22.39 -3.35
CA ALA A 320 -10.37 -23.31 -4.45
C ALA A 320 -9.10 -24.08 -4.88
N GLY A 321 -8.26 -24.51 -3.92
CA GLY A 321 -7.16 -25.47 -4.12
C GLY A 321 -7.57 -26.83 -4.74
N LEU A 322 -8.81 -26.96 -5.20
CA LEU A 322 -9.30 -27.92 -6.19
C LEU A 322 -9.70 -27.13 -7.44
N LEU A 323 -8.71 -26.79 -8.26
CA LEU A 323 -8.89 -25.98 -9.48
C LEU A 323 -10.03 -26.48 -10.38
N GLU A 324 -10.23 -27.80 -10.43
CA GLU A 324 -11.31 -28.47 -11.17
C GLU A 324 -12.71 -28.03 -10.72
N LYS A 325 -12.90 -27.83 -9.41
CA LYS A 325 -14.19 -27.36 -8.86
C LYS A 325 -14.41 -25.86 -9.13
N ALA A 326 -13.33 -25.07 -9.19
CA ALA A 326 -13.43 -23.67 -9.62
C ALA A 326 -13.89 -23.57 -11.08
N TYR A 327 -13.45 -24.49 -11.94
CA TYR A 327 -13.87 -24.56 -13.33
C TYR A 327 -15.33 -25.00 -13.50
N GLU A 328 -15.76 -26.06 -12.81
CA GLU A 328 -17.17 -26.49 -12.76
C GLU A 328 -18.07 -25.33 -12.33
N PHE A 329 -17.64 -24.59 -11.31
CA PHE A 329 -18.38 -23.43 -10.80
C PHE A 329 -18.52 -22.30 -11.84
N ILE A 330 -17.45 -21.93 -12.55
CA ILE A 330 -17.52 -20.90 -13.60
C ILE A 330 -18.46 -21.34 -14.73
N MET A 331 -18.52 -22.63 -15.03
CA MET A 331 -19.42 -23.21 -16.03
C MET A 331 -20.90 -23.15 -15.62
N GLU A 332 -21.20 -23.22 -14.31
CA GLU A 332 -22.58 -23.17 -13.78
C GLU A 332 -23.11 -21.73 -13.59
N MET A 333 -22.33 -20.70 -13.94
CA MET A 333 -22.75 -19.31 -13.75
C MET A 333 -23.97 -18.96 -14.62
N PRO A 334 -25.00 -18.30 -14.05
CA PRO A 334 -26.19 -17.86 -14.81
C PRO A 334 -25.90 -16.68 -15.75
N ILE A 335 -24.68 -16.11 -15.68
CA ILE A 335 -24.21 -14.99 -16.48
C ILE A 335 -22.91 -15.42 -17.16
N LYS A 336 -22.74 -15.08 -18.44
CA LYS A 336 -21.53 -15.41 -19.21
C LYS A 336 -20.28 -14.86 -18.48
N PRO A 337 -19.32 -15.72 -18.07
CA PRO A 337 -18.12 -15.27 -17.38
C PRO A 337 -17.27 -14.34 -18.25
N ASN A 338 -16.68 -13.31 -17.66
CA ASN A 338 -15.82 -12.34 -18.36
C ASN A 338 -14.34 -12.77 -18.36
N ALA A 339 -13.51 -12.09 -19.16
CA ALA A 339 -12.10 -12.45 -19.34
C ALA A 339 -11.28 -12.37 -18.04
N ILE A 340 -11.67 -11.48 -17.11
CA ILE A 340 -11.00 -11.34 -15.81
C ILE A 340 -11.14 -12.62 -15.00
N ILE A 341 -12.36 -13.16 -14.84
CA ILE A 341 -12.63 -14.39 -14.08
C ILE A 341 -11.80 -15.57 -14.62
N TRP A 342 -11.74 -15.70 -15.95
CA TRP A 342 -10.96 -16.74 -16.59
C TRP A 342 -9.44 -16.55 -16.42
N ARG A 343 -8.92 -15.32 -16.53
CA ARG A 343 -7.50 -15.02 -16.29
C ARG A 343 -7.09 -15.27 -14.86
N THR A 344 -7.97 -14.99 -13.89
CA THR A 344 -7.66 -15.27 -12.48
C THR A 344 -7.58 -16.77 -12.23
N LEU A 345 -8.46 -17.59 -12.84
CA LEU A 345 -8.33 -19.05 -12.79
C LEU A 345 -7.08 -19.55 -13.50
N LEU A 346 -6.71 -18.97 -14.65
CA LEU A 346 -5.47 -19.32 -15.36
C LEU A 346 -4.22 -18.97 -14.55
N GLY A 347 -4.25 -17.85 -13.82
CA GLY A 347 -3.21 -17.46 -12.86
C GLY A 347 -3.05 -18.48 -11.74
N ALA A 348 -4.16 -18.95 -11.15
CA ALA A 348 -4.15 -20.01 -10.16
C ALA A 348 -3.60 -21.34 -10.73
N CYS A 349 -3.99 -21.72 -11.95
CA CYS A 349 -3.41 -22.88 -12.65
C CYS A 349 -1.90 -22.73 -12.85
N SER A 350 -1.41 -21.51 -13.08
CA SER A 350 0.02 -21.22 -13.24
C SER A 350 0.83 -21.36 -11.96
N ILE A 351 0.22 -21.21 -10.78
CA ILE A 351 0.88 -21.39 -9.48
C ILE A 351 0.88 -22.87 -9.07
N HIS A 352 -0.19 -23.60 -9.37
CA HIS A 352 -0.38 -24.99 -8.94
C HIS A 352 0.00 -26.04 -10.00
N GLY A 353 0.39 -25.63 -11.21
CA GLY A 353 0.91 -26.52 -12.26
C GLY A 353 -0.12 -27.46 -12.91
N ASN A 354 -1.43 -27.15 -12.86
CA ASN A 354 -2.46 -27.98 -13.50
C ASN A 354 -2.60 -27.65 -15.00
N ILE A 355 -1.91 -28.44 -15.83
CA ILE A 355 -1.84 -28.23 -17.29
C ILE A 355 -3.20 -28.40 -17.97
N LYS A 356 -3.92 -29.49 -17.66
CA LYS A 356 -5.18 -29.83 -18.35
C LYS A 356 -6.18 -28.71 -18.21
N LEU A 357 -6.35 -28.23 -16.97
CA LEU A 357 -7.27 -27.15 -16.71
C LEU A 357 -6.82 -25.81 -17.29
N ALA A 358 -5.51 -25.52 -17.29
CA ALA A 358 -4.98 -24.31 -17.91
C ALA A 358 -5.27 -24.25 -19.41
N GLU A 359 -5.18 -25.38 -20.11
CA GLU A 359 -5.52 -25.49 -21.53
C GLU A 359 -7.02 -25.27 -21.77
N ASP A 360 -7.88 -25.88 -20.94
CA ASP A 360 -9.33 -25.68 -20.99
C ASP A 360 -9.71 -24.22 -20.75
N VAL A 361 -9.13 -23.59 -19.72
CA VAL A 361 -9.34 -22.17 -19.40
C VAL A 361 -8.83 -21.27 -20.53
N LYS A 362 -7.69 -21.61 -21.16
CA LYS A 362 -7.17 -20.84 -22.31
C LYS A 362 -8.12 -20.89 -23.49
N MET A 363 -8.74 -22.05 -23.75
CA MET A 363 -9.74 -22.19 -24.81
C MET A 363 -10.95 -21.29 -24.53
N ARG A 364 -11.44 -21.24 -23.28
CA ARG A 364 -12.51 -20.32 -22.87
C ARG A 364 -12.13 -18.85 -23.00
N LEU A 365 -10.89 -18.48 -22.67
CA LEU A 365 -10.39 -17.11 -22.87
C LEU A 365 -10.39 -16.72 -24.34
N ALA A 366 -10.03 -17.63 -25.24
CA ALA A 366 -10.06 -17.36 -26.67
C ALA A 366 -11.49 -17.09 -27.21
N GLU A 367 -12.52 -17.63 -26.56
CA GLU A 367 -13.94 -17.36 -26.89
C GLU A 367 -14.43 -15.99 -26.38
N VAL A 368 -13.82 -15.45 -25.32
CA VAL A 368 -14.24 -14.20 -24.66
C VAL A 368 -13.42 -13.01 -25.15
N GLU A 369 -12.10 -13.16 -25.21
CA GLU A 369 -11.16 -12.12 -25.61
C GLU A 369 -9.96 -12.74 -26.34
N PRO A 370 -10.00 -12.81 -27.69
CA PRO A 370 -8.90 -13.31 -28.48
C PRO A 370 -7.67 -12.39 -28.40
N ASN A 371 -6.48 -12.97 -28.32
CA ASN A 371 -5.17 -12.29 -28.48
C ASN A 371 -4.70 -11.38 -27.33
N ASP A 372 -5.01 -11.70 -26.07
CA ASP A 372 -4.36 -11.06 -24.92
C ASP A 372 -3.00 -11.72 -24.60
N SER A 373 -1.95 -10.90 -24.46
CA SER A 373 -0.58 -11.37 -24.21
C SER A 373 -0.40 -11.99 -22.81
N SER A 374 -1.20 -11.58 -21.82
CA SER A 374 -1.14 -12.10 -20.44
C SER A 374 -1.56 -13.57 -20.38
N ASP A 375 -2.54 -13.99 -21.18
CA ASP A 375 -2.99 -15.38 -21.23
C ASP A 375 -1.85 -16.32 -21.67
N HIS A 376 -1.09 -15.92 -22.69
CA HIS A 376 0.01 -16.70 -23.22
C HIS A 376 1.20 -16.75 -22.26
N ILE A 377 1.41 -15.67 -21.48
CA ILE A 377 2.42 -15.64 -20.42
C ILE A 377 2.03 -16.61 -19.30
N LEU A 378 0.77 -16.55 -18.83
CA LEU A 378 0.28 -17.44 -17.78
C LEU A 378 0.33 -18.92 -18.23
N LEU A 379 -0.08 -19.22 -19.46
CA LEU A 379 0.01 -20.58 -20.02
C LEU A 379 1.48 -21.03 -20.18
N SER A 380 2.37 -20.14 -20.62
CA SER A 380 3.82 -20.42 -20.66
C SER A 380 4.39 -20.70 -19.27
N ASN A 381 3.89 -20.06 -18.21
CA ASN A 381 4.30 -20.33 -16.84
C ASN A 381 3.77 -21.68 -16.34
N VAL A 382 2.56 -22.08 -16.74
CA VAL A 382 2.02 -23.42 -16.43
C VAL A 382 2.88 -24.51 -17.08
N TYR A 383 3.18 -24.41 -18.37
CA TYR A 383 4.02 -25.39 -19.08
C TYR A 383 5.42 -25.45 -18.51
N ALA A 384 5.96 -24.29 -18.14
CA ALA A 384 7.21 -24.19 -17.43
C ALA A 384 7.13 -25.00 -16.12
N MET A 385 6.20 -24.70 -15.21
CA MET A 385 6.08 -25.39 -13.93
C MET A 385 5.91 -26.92 -14.06
N ALA A 386 5.33 -27.39 -15.16
CA ALA A 386 5.19 -28.80 -15.46
C ALA A 386 6.37 -29.44 -16.22
N GLY A 387 7.47 -28.73 -16.43
CA GLY A 387 8.67 -29.20 -17.15
C GLY A 387 8.50 -29.38 -18.66
N LYS A 388 7.40 -28.88 -19.25
CA LYS A 388 7.08 -29.01 -20.68
C LYS A 388 7.71 -27.90 -21.52
N TRP A 389 9.04 -27.95 -21.67
CA TRP A 389 9.81 -26.90 -22.32
C TRP A 389 9.56 -26.72 -23.82
N CYS A 390 9.25 -27.79 -24.53
CA CYS A 390 8.87 -27.73 -25.95
C CYS A 390 7.63 -26.85 -26.14
N ASP A 391 6.64 -26.98 -25.25
CA ASP A 391 5.40 -26.20 -25.28
C ASP A 391 5.65 -24.73 -24.89
N VAL A 392 6.54 -24.47 -23.92
CA VAL A 392 7.00 -23.11 -23.60
C VAL A 392 7.62 -22.43 -24.82
N ILE A 393 8.51 -23.13 -25.53
CA ILE A 393 9.13 -22.62 -26.76
C ILE A 393 8.08 -22.38 -27.84
N GLY A 394 7.11 -23.29 -27.98
CA GLY A 394 5.97 -23.16 -28.88
C GLY A 394 5.15 -21.90 -28.61
N VAL A 395 4.73 -21.68 -27.37
CA VAL A 395 3.97 -20.48 -26.95
C VAL A 395 4.78 -19.21 -27.19
N ARG A 396 6.08 -19.20 -26.86
CA ARG A 396 6.96 -18.03 -27.11
C ARG A 396 7.21 -17.77 -28.59
N LYS A 397 7.25 -18.81 -29.42
CA LYS A 397 7.35 -18.68 -30.89
C LYS A 397 6.07 -18.07 -31.45
N PHE A 398 4.91 -18.58 -31.05
CA PHE A 398 3.60 -18.03 -31.41
C PHE A 398 3.45 -16.56 -31.00
N MET A 399 3.87 -16.20 -29.78
CA MET A 399 3.87 -14.80 -29.33
C MET A 399 4.74 -13.88 -30.20
N ARG A 400 5.89 -14.36 -30.66
CA ARG A 400 6.77 -13.60 -31.58
C ARG A 400 6.17 -13.45 -32.97
N GLU A 401 5.57 -14.51 -33.51
CA GLU A 401 4.92 -14.50 -34.83
C GLU A 401 3.70 -13.57 -34.87
N GLN A 402 2.94 -13.48 -33.78
CA GLN A 402 1.79 -12.59 -33.65
C GLN A 402 2.15 -11.16 -33.21
N SER A 403 3.44 -10.80 -33.16
CA SER A 403 3.92 -9.49 -32.68
C SER A 403 3.37 -9.09 -31.30
N MET A 404 3.03 -10.08 -30.46
CA MET A 404 2.52 -9.83 -29.11
C MET A 404 3.66 -9.32 -28.23
N ARG A 405 3.55 -8.08 -27.78
CA ARG A 405 4.58 -7.44 -26.96
C ARG A 405 4.41 -7.87 -25.50
N LYS A 406 5.41 -8.58 -24.98
CA LYS A 406 5.73 -8.57 -23.55
C LYS A 406 6.53 -7.29 -23.31
N ASP A 407 6.09 -6.41 -22.43
CA ASP A 407 6.99 -5.37 -21.92
C ASP A 407 8.10 -6.10 -21.14
N PRO A 408 9.34 -6.12 -21.63
CA PRO A 408 10.39 -6.86 -20.95
C PRO A 408 10.64 -6.23 -19.59
N GLY A 409 10.84 -7.08 -18.58
CA GLY A 409 11.19 -6.63 -17.23
C GLY A 409 12.54 -5.91 -17.26
N TRP A 410 12.51 -4.60 -17.13
CA TRP A 410 13.69 -3.77 -17.07
C TRP A 410 13.86 -3.20 -15.66
N SER A 411 15.11 -3.06 -15.27
CA SER A 411 15.50 -2.33 -14.09
C SER A 411 16.41 -1.19 -14.51
N SER A 412 16.24 -0.01 -13.92
CA SER A 412 17.13 1.11 -14.14
C SER A 412 17.77 1.55 -12.85
N VAL A 413 19.03 1.97 -12.94
CA VAL A 413 19.79 2.56 -11.85
C VAL A 413 20.24 3.95 -12.26
N GLU A 414 20.16 4.90 -11.33
CA GLU A 414 20.69 6.25 -11.51
C GLU A 414 22.10 6.30 -10.93
N VAL A 415 23.08 6.67 -11.76
CA VAL A 415 24.49 6.80 -11.38
C VAL A 415 24.98 8.15 -11.89
N HIS A 416 25.46 9.03 -11.01
CA HIS A 416 25.93 10.38 -11.36
C HIS A 416 24.94 11.21 -12.20
N LYS A 417 23.63 11.10 -11.92
CA LYS A 417 22.51 11.75 -12.65
C LYS A 417 22.27 11.23 -14.07
N GLU A 418 22.86 10.10 -14.44
CA GLU A 418 22.54 9.37 -15.67
C GLU A 418 21.77 8.09 -15.35
N LEU A 419 20.75 7.81 -16.17
CA LEU A 419 19.90 6.64 -16.01
C LEU A 419 20.38 5.50 -16.90
N TYR A 420 20.75 4.38 -16.28
CA TYR A 420 21.18 3.16 -16.98
C TYR A 420 20.10 2.11 -16.88
N ARG A 421 19.67 1.55 -18.02
CA ARG A 421 18.62 0.52 -18.10
C ARG A 421 19.22 -0.84 -18.42
N PHE A 422 18.75 -1.86 -17.70
CA PHE A 422 19.13 -3.25 -17.87
C PHE A 422 17.90 -4.10 -18.20
N VAL A 423 18.04 -4.96 -19.20
CA VAL A 423 17.04 -5.95 -19.59
C VAL A 423 17.73 -7.31 -19.64
N ALA A 424 17.09 -8.36 -19.10
CA ALA A 424 17.69 -9.69 -19.04
C ALA A 424 18.02 -10.32 -20.41
N SER A 425 17.47 -9.77 -21.50
CA SER A 425 17.61 -10.24 -22.86
C SER A 425 18.41 -9.30 -23.78
N ASP A 426 18.96 -8.21 -23.27
CA ASP A 426 19.68 -7.23 -24.11
C ASP A 426 21.02 -7.78 -24.62
N THR A 427 21.40 -7.32 -25.82
CA THR A 427 22.72 -7.56 -26.41
C THR A 427 23.81 -6.93 -25.56
N VAL A 428 24.91 -7.67 -25.34
CA VAL A 428 26.05 -7.28 -24.50
C VAL A 428 26.61 -5.93 -24.97
N SER A 429 26.34 -4.89 -24.19
CA SER A 429 26.99 -3.58 -24.31
C SER A 429 28.10 -3.47 -23.27
N ALA A 430 29.04 -2.53 -23.44
CA ALA A 430 30.13 -2.30 -22.48
C ALA A 430 29.61 -2.06 -21.04
N VAL A 431 28.44 -1.42 -20.91
CA VAL A 431 27.73 -1.21 -19.63
C VAL A 431 27.25 -2.53 -19.02
N HIS A 432 26.73 -3.44 -19.85
CA HIS A 432 26.29 -4.77 -19.40
C HIS A 432 27.47 -5.65 -18.98
N GLU A 433 28.59 -5.56 -19.69
CA GLU A 433 29.82 -6.30 -19.36
C GLU A 433 30.43 -5.85 -18.02
N GLU A 434 30.44 -4.54 -17.77
CA GLU A 434 30.86 -3.98 -16.48
C GLU A 434 29.97 -4.46 -15.32
N ALA A 435 28.65 -4.44 -15.52
CA ALA A 435 27.69 -4.92 -14.54
C ALA A 435 27.87 -6.43 -14.23
N LEU A 436 28.08 -7.24 -15.27
CA LEU A 436 28.31 -8.69 -15.14
C LEU A 436 29.59 -8.98 -14.36
N LYS A 437 30.69 -8.32 -14.72
CA LYS A 437 31.98 -8.49 -14.03
C LYS A 437 31.88 -8.14 -12.54
N LYS A 438 31.15 -7.06 -12.21
CA LYS A 438 30.95 -6.69 -10.80
C LYS A 438 30.04 -7.68 -10.06
N LEU A 439 29.00 -8.18 -10.73
CA LEU A 439 28.10 -9.16 -10.14
C LEU A 439 28.82 -10.50 -9.83
N GLU A 440 29.71 -10.94 -10.71
CA GLU A 440 30.57 -12.11 -10.49
C GLU A 440 31.46 -11.95 -9.25
N GLU A 441 32.07 -10.77 -9.08
CA GLU A 441 32.87 -10.44 -7.90
C GLU A 441 32.03 -10.51 -6.60
N ILE A 442 30.83 -9.91 -6.61
CA ILE A 442 29.92 -9.89 -5.45
C ILE A 442 29.48 -11.30 -5.09
N MET A 443 29.09 -12.10 -6.08
CA MET A 443 28.61 -13.46 -5.87
C MET A 443 29.72 -14.39 -5.36
N SER A 444 30.95 -14.23 -5.85
CA SER A 444 32.12 -14.97 -5.33
C SER A 444 32.32 -14.70 -3.84
N ARG A 445 32.21 -13.43 -3.41
CA ARG A 445 32.30 -13.05 -1.99
C ARG A 445 31.16 -13.62 -1.16
N LEU A 446 29.92 -13.56 -1.65
CA LEU A 446 28.76 -14.12 -0.96
C LEU A 446 28.88 -15.65 -0.75
N ARG A 447 29.45 -16.37 -1.72
CA ARG A 447 29.71 -17.82 -1.60
C ARG A 447 30.69 -18.15 -0.47
N ILE A 448 31.74 -17.35 -0.29
CA ILE A 448 32.70 -17.53 0.81
C ILE A 448 32.01 -17.36 2.18
N GLU A 449 31.01 -16.48 2.26
CA GLU A 449 30.18 -16.24 3.46
C GLU A 449 29.05 -17.27 3.65
N GLY A 450 29.02 -18.33 2.83
CA GLY A 450 28.04 -19.43 2.96
C GLY A 450 26.69 -19.19 2.30
N TYR A 451 26.54 -18.16 1.46
CA TYR A 451 25.32 -17.93 0.69
C TYR A 451 25.14 -19.01 -0.40
N VAL A 452 24.04 -19.76 -0.31
CA VAL A 452 23.60 -20.73 -1.33
C VAL A 452 22.39 -20.14 -2.05
N PRO A 453 22.44 -19.91 -3.38
CA PRO A 453 21.29 -19.41 -4.14
C PRO A 453 20.11 -20.37 -4.05
N GLN A 454 18.91 -19.86 -3.76
CA GLN A 454 17.68 -20.67 -3.88
C GLN A 454 17.38 -20.93 -5.37
N LEU A 455 17.59 -22.17 -5.80
CA LEU A 455 17.40 -22.63 -7.19
C LEU A 455 15.97 -23.11 -7.48
N SER A 456 15.07 -23.13 -6.47
CA SER A 456 13.74 -23.73 -6.56
C SER A 456 12.80 -23.06 -7.57
N ASN A 457 13.07 -21.81 -7.96
CA ASN A 457 12.26 -21.08 -8.95
C ASN A 457 12.87 -21.10 -10.37
N VAL A 458 14.03 -21.75 -10.56
CA VAL A 458 14.63 -21.97 -11.88
C VAL A 458 14.39 -23.41 -12.29
N LEU A 459 13.37 -23.53 -13.11
CA LEU A 459 12.88 -24.71 -13.79
C LEU A 459 14.03 -25.66 -14.21
N HIS A 460 13.93 -26.92 -13.82
CA HIS A 460 14.85 -28.02 -14.15
C HIS A 460 14.65 -28.42 -15.63
N ASP A 461 15.64 -28.65 -16.51
CA ASP A 461 16.95 -29.30 -16.44
C ASP A 461 17.97 -28.58 -17.34
N ILE A 462 18.97 -27.98 -16.69
CA ILE A 462 20.14 -27.37 -17.31
C ILE A 462 21.27 -27.60 -16.30
N GLU A 463 22.52 -27.83 -16.75
CA GLU A 463 23.68 -27.99 -15.87
C GLU A 463 23.73 -26.86 -14.82
N VAL A 464 24.17 -27.17 -13.60
CA VAL A 464 24.12 -26.23 -12.45
C VAL A 464 24.80 -24.89 -12.78
N GLU A 465 25.84 -24.92 -13.60
CA GLU A 465 26.58 -23.74 -14.08
C GLU A 465 25.76 -22.85 -15.04
N GLU A 466 24.92 -23.43 -15.89
CA GLU A 466 24.08 -22.67 -16.83
C GLU A 466 22.79 -22.12 -16.15
N LYS A 467 22.26 -22.80 -15.11
CA LYS A 467 21.20 -22.25 -14.26
C LYS A 467 21.67 -21.03 -13.47
N GLU A 468 22.90 -21.07 -12.97
CA GLU A 468 23.53 -19.91 -12.33
C GLU A 468 23.67 -18.76 -13.32
N ASN A 469 24.14 -19.01 -14.55
CA ASN A 469 24.26 -17.97 -15.59
C ASN A 469 22.93 -17.28 -15.95
N LEU A 470 21.79 -17.98 -15.91
CA LEU A 470 20.47 -17.39 -16.13
C LEU A 470 19.98 -16.53 -14.95
N ILE A 471 20.31 -16.93 -13.71
CA ILE A 471 20.02 -16.15 -12.50
C ILE A 471 20.90 -14.89 -12.41
N MET A 472 22.13 -14.97 -12.93
CA MET A 472 23.07 -13.85 -13.00
C MET A 472 22.61 -12.73 -13.94
N ARG A 473 21.74 -13.04 -14.91
CA ARG A 473 21.25 -12.06 -15.89
C ARG A 473 19.94 -11.37 -15.51
N HIS A 474 19.48 -11.50 -14.25
CA HIS A 474 18.29 -10.78 -13.79
C HIS A 474 18.54 -9.27 -13.84
N SER A 475 17.62 -8.51 -14.47
CA SER A 475 17.82 -7.06 -14.71
C SER A 475 18.05 -6.27 -13.42
N GLU A 476 17.39 -6.65 -12.32
CA GLU A 476 17.61 -6.02 -11.00
C GLU A 476 19.03 -6.26 -10.47
N LYS A 477 19.57 -7.47 -10.62
CA LYS A 477 20.92 -7.81 -10.13
C LYS A 477 22.00 -7.07 -10.91
N LEU A 478 21.80 -6.94 -12.22
CA LEU A 478 22.68 -6.14 -13.08
C LEU A 478 22.64 -4.67 -12.69
N ALA A 479 21.45 -4.12 -12.44
CA ALA A 479 21.30 -2.74 -11.98
C ALA A 479 21.96 -2.49 -10.61
N VAL A 480 21.79 -3.40 -9.64
CA VAL A 480 22.47 -3.35 -8.34
C VAL A 480 23.99 -3.40 -8.51
N ALA A 481 24.50 -4.40 -9.24
CA ALA A 481 25.93 -4.60 -9.42
C ALA A 481 26.59 -3.39 -10.11
N PHE A 482 25.93 -2.83 -11.12
CA PHE A 482 26.39 -1.62 -11.78
C PHE A 482 26.39 -0.40 -10.85
N GLY A 483 25.35 -0.23 -10.03
CA GLY A 483 25.32 0.80 -8.99
C GLY A 483 26.50 0.67 -8.02
N ILE A 484 26.77 -0.55 -7.53
CA ILE A 484 27.89 -0.84 -6.61
C ILE A 484 29.26 -0.63 -7.28
N ALA A 485 29.38 -0.88 -8.58
CA ALA A 485 30.63 -0.68 -9.31
C ALA A 485 31.07 0.79 -9.33
N ARG A 486 30.12 1.71 -9.47
CA ARG A 486 30.38 3.13 -9.76
C ARG A 486 30.07 4.09 -8.61
N ILE A 487 29.33 3.65 -7.60
CA ILE A 487 28.99 4.46 -6.42
C ILE A 487 29.92 4.04 -5.27
N HIS A 488 30.71 4.99 -4.76
CA HIS A 488 31.65 4.77 -3.66
C HIS A 488 31.19 5.50 -2.40
N GLY A 489 31.11 4.80 -1.26
CA GLY A 489 30.72 5.37 0.03
C GLY A 489 29.28 5.06 0.46
N ALA A 490 28.71 5.87 1.36
CA ALA A 490 27.38 5.68 1.94
C ALA A 490 26.22 6.28 1.10
N GLU A 491 26.39 6.36 -0.22
CA GLU A 491 25.36 6.87 -1.13
C GLU A 491 24.29 5.82 -1.43
N ILE A 492 23.04 6.27 -1.61
CA ILE A 492 21.89 5.39 -1.82
C ILE A 492 21.80 4.99 -3.30
N ILE A 493 21.90 3.70 -3.59
CA ILE A 493 21.62 3.14 -4.92
C ILE A 493 20.12 3.03 -5.10
N ARG A 494 19.55 3.80 -6.03
CA ARG A 494 18.11 3.75 -6.38
C ARG A 494 17.89 2.89 -7.62
N ILE A 495 17.02 1.89 -7.49
CA ILE A 495 16.65 1.01 -8.58
C ILE A 495 15.15 1.12 -8.83
N VAL A 496 14.79 1.36 -10.09
CA VAL A 496 13.40 1.45 -10.56
C VAL A 496 13.13 0.29 -11.48
N LYS A 497 11.95 -0.33 -11.38
CA LYS A 497 11.53 -1.45 -12.22
C LYS A 497 10.14 -1.25 -12.77
N ASN A 498 9.86 -1.90 -13.90
CA ASN A 498 8.54 -1.83 -14.57
C ASN A 498 7.58 -2.97 -14.20
N LEU A 499 8.01 -4.01 -13.49
CA LEU A 499 7.17 -5.14 -13.08
C LEU A 499 6.96 -5.14 -11.55
N ARG A 500 5.71 -5.25 -11.10
CA ARG A 500 5.37 -5.53 -9.69
C ARG A 500 5.37 -7.05 -9.49
N TYR A 501 6.03 -7.52 -8.43
CA TYR A 501 6.03 -8.94 -8.05
C TYR A 501 4.65 -9.38 -7.57
#